data_AF-A0A497CMR3-F1
#
_entry.id   AF-A0A497CMR3-F1
#
_cell.length_a   1.000
_cell.length_b   1.000
_cell.length_c   1.000
_cell.angle_alpha   90.00
_cell.angle_beta   90.00
_cell.angle_gamma   90.00
#
_symmetry.space_group_name_H-M   'P 1'
#
loop_
_entity.id
_entity.type
_entity.pdbx_description
1 polymer ?
#
loop_
_entity_poly.entity_id
_entity_poly.type
_entity_poly.pdbx_seq_one_letter_code
_entity_poly.pdbx_strand_id
1 'polypeptide(L)'
;LRNQTARTWELALERSVLTPEDLNRIPFTLLCGPDLKVTFMDHKRSVVHIVRDAGNTVNSMYHGELPVDMDVLIAGAILADVGKLLEYELTESGTAVQGNYGKYLRHPFSGVSLAEEAGVPAEVCHIIATHAGEGNMVKRTTEAYLVHHADFMTFLPFKDRLKI
;
A
#
# COMPACT_ATOMS: atom_id res chain seq x y z
N LEU A 1 0.92 2.91 -17.28
CA LEU A 1 1.12 2.58 -15.84
C LEU A 1 2.47 3.01 -15.29
N ARG A 2 3.64 2.52 -15.76
CA ARG A 2 4.97 2.87 -15.18
C ARG A 2 5.18 4.35 -14.84
N ASN A 3 5.01 5.25 -15.81
CA ASN A 3 5.22 6.69 -15.61
C ASN A 3 4.19 7.31 -14.65
N GLN A 4 2.93 6.88 -14.73
CA GLN A 4 1.86 7.37 -13.84
C GLN A 4 2.12 6.93 -12.41
N THR A 5 2.49 5.66 -12.20
CA THR A 5 2.88 5.12 -10.89
C THR A 5 4.08 5.86 -10.30
N ALA A 6 5.12 6.13 -11.09
CA ALA A 6 6.25 6.93 -10.63
C ALA A 6 5.82 8.36 -10.28
N ARG A 7 5.00 8.99 -11.11
CA ARG A 7 4.49 10.35 -10.86
C ARG A 7 3.65 10.42 -9.59
N THR A 8 2.85 9.40 -9.27
CA THR A 8 2.10 9.35 -7.99
C THR A 8 3.03 9.39 -6.78
N TRP A 9 4.15 8.67 -6.83
CA TRP A 9 5.16 8.69 -5.77
C TRP A 9 5.89 10.04 -5.69
N GLU A 10 6.23 10.65 -6.82
CA GLU A 10 6.78 12.01 -6.86
C GLU A 10 5.84 13.01 -6.19
N LEU A 11 4.56 13.04 -6.57
CA LEU A 11 3.55 13.92 -5.97
C LEU A 11 3.41 13.70 -4.46
N ALA A 12 3.47 12.44 -4.02
CA ALA A 12 3.38 12.11 -2.60
C ALA A 12 4.59 12.65 -1.82
N LEU A 13 5.80 12.49 -2.37
CA LEU A 13 7.04 13.00 -1.77
C LEU A 13 7.11 14.53 -1.79
N GLU A 14 6.68 15.18 -2.88
CA GLU A 14 6.58 16.64 -2.99
C GLU A 14 5.70 17.25 -1.89
N ARG A 15 4.70 16.50 -1.40
CA ARG A 15 3.73 16.95 -0.39
C ARG A 15 3.99 16.42 1.03
N SER A 16 4.94 15.50 1.18
CA SER A 16 5.23 14.86 2.46
C SER A 16 6.30 15.61 3.23
N VAL A 17 6.28 15.49 4.55
CA VAL A 17 7.45 15.82 5.39
C VAL A 17 8.50 14.71 5.36
N LEU A 18 8.14 13.51 4.87
CA LEU A 18 9.03 12.36 4.76
C LEU A 18 9.88 12.43 3.50
N THR A 19 11.14 12.06 3.65
CA THR A 19 12.09 11.87 2.55
C THR A 19 12.14 10.40 2.11
N PRO A 20 12.68 10.09 0.91
CA PRO A 20 12.93 8.70 0.50
C PRO A 20 13.78 7.91 1.51
N GLU A 21 14.75 8.56 2.17
CA GLU A 21 15.58 7.97 3.21
C GLU A 21 14.77 7.58 4.45
N ASP A 22 13.79 8.39 4.84
CA ASP A 22 12.91 8.10 5.98
C ASP A 22 12.10 6.82 5.74
N LEU A 23 11.67 6.55 4.49
CA LEU A 23 10.93 5.33 4.16
C LEU A 23 11.73 4.03 4.36
N ASN A 24 13.07 4.13 4.44
CA ASN A 24 13.96 3.01 4.77
C ASN A 24 14.31 2.97 6.27
N ARG A 25 13.64 3.78 7.10
CA ARG A 25 13.89 3.87 8.55
C ARG A 25 12.61 3.73 9.37
N ILE A 26 11.54 4.41 8.95
CA ILE A 26 10.27 4.38 9.68
C ILE A 26 9.62 3.00 9.58
N PRO A 27 8.87 2.55 10.60
CA PRO A 27 8.17 1.28 10.54
C PRO A 27 7.05 1.32 9.50
N PHE A 28 6.73 0.18 8.89
CA PHE A 28 5.65 0.12 7.89
C PHE A 28 4.24 0.36 8.45
N THR A 29 4.10 0.25 9.76
CA THR A 29 2.85 0.45 10.49
C THR A 29 3.11 1.05 11.85
N LEU A 30 2.25 1.97 12.26
CA LEU A 30 2.25 2.56 13.60
C LEU A 30 1.55 1.67 14.64
N LEU A 31 0.99 0.52 14.22
CA LEU A 31 0.12 -0.31 15.04
C LEU A 31 0.81 -1.50 15.73
N CYS A 32 2.09 -1.74 15.44
CA CYS A 32 2.82 -2.93 15.93
C CYS A 32 3.93 -2.59 16.93
N GLY A 33 3.87 -1.42 17.56
CA GLY A 33 4.81 -0.96 18.58
C GLY A 33 6.09 -0.33 18.02
N PRO A 34 6.89 0.33 18.89
CA PRO A 34 8.03 1.15 18.47
C PRO A 34 9.27 0.35 18.04
N ASP A 35 9.39 -0.91 18.46
CA ASP A 35 10.60 -1.74 18.23
C ASP A 35 10.62 -2.47 16.87
N LEU A 36 9.67 -2.14 15.99
CA LEU A 36 9.53 -2.81 14.70
C LEU A 36 10.68 -2.44 13.76
N LYS A 37 11.49 -3.43 13.38
CA LYS A 37 12.64 -3.26 12.48
C LYS A 37 12.28 -3.33 10.99
N VAL A 38 11.09 -3.83 10.66
CA VAL A 38 10.63 -3.92 9.27
C VAL A 38 10.20 -2.52 8.84
N THR A 39 10.95 -1.96 7.89
CA THR A 39 10.74 -0.59 7.43
C THR A 39 9.54 -0.51 6.51
N PHE A 40 9.03 0.70 6.28
CA PHE A 40 8.02 0.98 5.28
C PHE A 40 8.41 0.37 3.92
N MET A 41 9.66 0.59 3.48
CA MET A 41 10.08 0.06 2.19
C MET A 41 10.30 -1.43 2.15
N ASP A 42 10.74 -2.07 3.24
CA ASP A 42 10.85 -3.53 3.30
C ASP A 42 9.48 -4.17 3.07
N HIS A 43 8.48 -3.71 3.83
CA HIS A 43 7.13 -4.24 3.73
C HIS A 43 6.52 -3.96 2.36
N LYS A 44 6.59 -2.73 1.85
CA LYS A 44 6.01 -2.37 0.55
C LYS A 44 6.63 -3.18 -0.60
N ARG A 45 7.97 -3.32 -0.63
CA ARG A 45 8.65 -4.16 -1.63
C ARG A 45 8.24 -5.63 -1.49
N SER A 46 8.15 -6.14 -0.26
CA SER A 46 7.73 -7.53 -0.02
C SER A 46 6.32 -7.82 -0.56
N VAL A 47 5.34 -6.94 -0.30
CA VAL A 47 3.97 -7.07 -0.79
C VAL A 47 3.94 -7.10 -2.32
N VAL A 48 4.68 -6.21 -2.99
CA VAL A 48 4.77 -6.18 -4.47
C VAL A 48 5.33 -7.50 -5.01
N HIS A 49 6.36 -8.07 -4.39
CA HIS A 49 6.94 -9.34 -4.83
C HIS A 49 6.00 -10.52 -4.57
N ILE A 50 5.40 -10.61 -3.38
CA ILE A 50 4.45 -11.66 -3.01
C ILE A 50 3.26 -11.65 -3.98
N VAL A 51 2.68 -10.48 -4.23
CA VAL A 51 1.49 -10.39 -5.06
C VAL A 51 1.79 -10.66 -6.53
N ARG A 52 2.97 -10.27 -7.04
CA ARG A 52 3.42 -10.63 -8.38
C ARG A 52 3.46 -12.15 -8.55
N ASP A 53 4.05 -12.84 -7.58
CA ASP A 53 4.20 -14.31 -7.66
C ASP A 53 2.85 -15.01 -7.48
N ALA A 54 1.96 -14.47 -6.63
CA ALA A 54 0.58 -14.94 -6.52
C ALA A 54 -0.20 -14.76 -7.82
N GLY A 55 -0.14 -13.58 -8.46
CA GLY A 55 -0.81 -13.30 -9.73
C GLY A 55 -0.33 -14.21 -10.86
N ASN A 56 0.99 -14.42 -10.97
CA ASN A 56 1.57 -15.38 -11.93
C ASN A 56 1.07 -16.81 -11.67
N THR A 57 1.03 -17.23 -10.40
CA THR A 57 0.53 -18.56 -10.02
C THR A 57 -0.93 -18.72 -10.42
N VAL A 58 -1.78 -17.73 -10.11
CA VAL A 58 -3.20 -17.73 -10.48
C VAL A 58 -3.37 -17.85 -12.00
N ASN A 59 -2.69 -17.00 -12.77
CA ASN A 59 -2.77 -17.05 -14.24
C ASN A 59 -2.31 -18.40 -14.82
N SER A 60 -1.33 -19.07 -14.18
CA SER A 60 -0.83 -20.37 -14.66
C SER A 60 -1.71 -21.57 -14.30
N MET A 61 -2.44 -21.50 -13.17
CA MET A 61 -3.10 -22.67 -12.57
C MET A 61 -4.63 -22.66 -12.76
N TYR A 62 -5.24 -21.50 -12.99
CA TYR A 62 -6.70 -21.33 -12.93
C TYR A 62 -7.35 -21.35 -14.31
N HIS A 63 -6.62 -21.82 -15.34
CA HIS A 63 -7.12 -22.10 -16.68
C HIS A 63 -7.91 -20.95 -17.34
N GLY A 64 -7.61 -19.70 -16.98
CA GLY A 64 -8.27 -18.50 -17.50
C GLY A 64 -9.60 -18.13 -16.83
N GLU A 65 -10.08 -18.87 -15.83
CA GLU A 65 -11.33 -18.58 -15.12
C GLU A 65 -11.19 -17.45 -14.09
N LEU A 66 -9.97 -17.25 -13.58
CA LEU A 66 -9.62 -16.18 -12.65
C LEU A 66 -8.49 -15.33 -13.25
N PRO A 67 -8.75 -14.55 -14.31
CA PRO A 67 -7.72 -13.76 -14.96
C PRO A 67 -7.22 -12.67 -14.01
N VAL A 68 -5.91 -12.43 -14.08
CA VAL A 68 -5.23 -11.38 -13.33
C VAL A 68 -4.47 -10.49 -14.31
N ASP A 69 -4.81 -9.21 -14.37
CA ASP A 69 -4.02 -8.22 -15.08
C ASP A 69 -2.77 -7.88 -14.25
N MET A 70 -1.61 -8.32 -14.73
CA MET A 70 -0.35 -8.16 -14.00
C MET A 70 0.12 -6.70 -13.92
N ASP A 71 -0.19 -5.86 -14.91
CA ASP A 71 0.20 -4.46 -14.87
C ASP A 71 -0.65 -3.68 -13.86
N VAL A 72 -1.98 -3.93 -13.85
CA VAL A 72 -2.91 -3.36 -12.87
C VAL A 72 -2.56 -3.83 -11.46
N LEU A 73 -2.31 -5.13 -11.28
CA LEU A 73 -1.94 -5.73 -10.00
C LEU A 73 -0.68 -5.11 -9.42
N ILE A 74 0.40 -5.07 -10.20
CA ILE A 74 1.71 -4.57 -9.74
C ILE A 74 1.63 -3.07 -9.47
N ALA A 75 0.98 -2.28 -10.35
CA ALA A 75 0.80 -0.85 -10.14
C ALA A 75 -0.01 -0.57 -8.86
N GLY A 76 -1.11 -1.29 -8.65
CA GLY A 76 -1.94 -1.17 -7.44
C GLY A 76 -1.18 -1.53 -6.16
N ALA A 77 -0.38 -2.60 -6.19
CA ALA A 77 0.44 -3.01 -5.06
C ALA A 77 1.51 -1.96 -4.68
N ILE A 78 2.16 -1.38 -5.69
CA ILE A 78 3.14 -0.30 -5.51
C ILE A 78 2.49 0.93 -4.87
N LEU A 79 1.25 1.26 -5.26
CA LEU A 79 0.56 2.48 -4.84
C LEU A 79 -0.32 2.32 -3.60
N ALA A 80 -0.63 1.10 -3.15
CA ALA A 80 -1.61 0.86 -2.09
C ALA A 80 -1.39 1.70 -0.81
N ASP A 81 -0.14 1.90 -0.39
CA ASP A 81 0.20 2.68 0.81
C ASP A 81 0.73 4.10 0.50
N VAL A 82 0.70 4.56 -0.75
CA VAL A 82 1.35 5.83 -1.12
C VAL A 82 0.76 7.02 -0.35
N GLY A 83 -0.53 6.96 -0.01
CA GLY A 83 -1.21 7.96 0.80
C GLY A 83 -0.69 8.09 2.25
N LYS A 84 0.08 7.11 2.76
CA LYS A 84 0.69 7.20 4.10
C LYS A 84 1.70 8.34 4.19
N LEU A 85 2.29 8.76 3.07
CA LEU A 85 3.19 9.92 3.01
C LEU A 85 2.48 11.23 3.36
N LEU A 86 1.17 11.30 3.16
CA LEU A 86 0.33 12.42 3.60
C LEU A 86 -0.28 12.19 4.99
N GLU A 87 -0.38 10.93 5.42
CA GLU A 87 -0.93 10.55 6.72
C GLU A 87 0.06 10.77 7.86
N TYR A 88 1.35 10.62 7.59
CA TYR A 88 2.41 10.61 8.61
C TYR A 88 3.13 11.95 8.73
N GLU A 89 3.48 12.29 9.96
CA GLU A 89 4.37 13.39 10.32
C GLU A 89 5.56 12.85 11.13
N LEU A 90 6.65 13.61 11.20
CA LEU A 90 7.78 13.32 12.07
C LEU A 90 7.75 14.24 13.30
N THR A 91 7.91 13.66 14.49
CA THR A 91 8.17 14.42 15.71
C THR A 91 9.55 15.07 15.68
N GLU A 92 9.83 15.99 16.61
CA GLU A 92 11.18 16.58 16.78
C GLU A 92 12.28 15.52 17.01
N SER A 93 11.92 14.37 17.60
CA SER A 93 12.81 13.22 17.79
C SER A 93 12.97 12.33 16.54
N GLY A 94 12.34 12.69 15.42
CA GLY A 94 12.36 11.92 14.17
C GLY A 94 11.50 10.65 14.20
N THR A 95 10.52 10.56 15.10
CA THR A 95 9.59 9.42 15.18
C THR A 95 8.37 9.67 14.29
N ALA A 96 8.02 8.68 13.46
CA ALA A 96 6.81 8.76 12.64
C ALA A 96 5.55 8.62 13.50
N VAL A 97 4.60 9.53 13.32
CA VAL A 97 3.30 9.56 13.99
C VAL A 97 2.20 9.89 12.99
N GLN A 98 0.94 9.62 13.35
CA GLN A 98 -0.18 10.06 12.54
C GLN A 98 -0.36 11.58 12.64
N GLY A 99 -0.20 12.27 11.52
CA GLY A 99 -0.37 13.71 11.39
C GLY A 99 -1.82 14.16 11.45
N ASN A 100 -2.04 15.48 11.43
CA ASN A 100 -3.40 16.02 11.51
C ASN A 100 -4.23 15.69 10.26
N TYR A 101 -3.62 15.74 9.06
CA TYR A 101 -4.28 15.33 7.83
C TYR A 101 -4.75 13.87 7.91
N GLY A 102 -3.89 12.97 8.40
CA GLY A 102 -4.19 11.56 8.53
C GLY A 102 -5.34 11.20 9.47
N LYS A 103 -5.60 12.05 10.48
CA LYS A 103 -6.78 11.91 11.37
C LYS A 103 -8.09 12.21 10.64
N TYR A 104 -8.08 13.09 9.64
CA TYR A 104 -9.25 13.42 8.84
C TYR A 104 -9.42 12.48 7.64
N LEU A 105 -8.31 12.14 6.96
CA LEU A 105 -8.34 11.37 5.72
C LEU A 105 -7.26 10.27 5.72
N ARG A 106 -7.70 9.02 5.68
CA ARG A 106 -6.82 7.84 5.68
C ARG A 106 -6.12 7.63 4.34
N HIS A 107 -4.96 6.96 4.37
CA HIS A 107 -4.15 6.69 3.18
C HIS A 107 -4.84 6.04 1.97
N PRO A 108 -5.90 5.21 2.09
CA PRO A 108 -6.57 4.71 0.89
C PRO A 108 -7.21 5.84 0.07
N PHE A 109 -7.80 6.84 0.74
CA PHE A 109 -8.45 7.97 0.06
C PHE A 109 -7.43 8.97 -0.49
N SER A 110 -6.45 9.35 0.33
CA SER A 110 -5.40 10.28 -0.13
C SER A 110 -4.52 9.66 -1.21
N GLY A 111 -4.29 8.35 -1.16
CA GLY A 111 -3.61 7.59 -2.21
C GLY A 111 -4.36 7.59 -3.53
N VAL A 112 -5.70 7.41 -3.51
CA VAL A 112 -6.54 7.55 -4.72
C VAL A 112 -6.44 8.96 -5.28
N SER A 113 -6.55 9.99 -4.43
CA SER A 113 -6.45 11.39 -4.88
C SER A 113 -5.13 11.67 -5.59
N LEU A 114 -4.00 11.19 -5.07
CA LEU A 114 -2.69 11.31 -5.71
C LEU A 114 -2.61 10.53 -7.03
N ALA A 115 -3.19 9.34 -7.07
CA ALA A 115 -3.17 8.46 -8.24
C ALA A 115 -3.99 9.06 -9.39
N GLU A 116 -5.20 9.55 -9.12
CA GLU A 116 -6.05 10.21 -10.12
C GLU A 116 -5.37 11.47 -10.69
N GLU A 117 -4.71 12.27 -9.84
CA GLU A 117 -3.96 13.44 -10.30
C GLU A 117 -2.79 13.07 -11.22
N ALA A 118 -2.14 11.93 -10.98
CA ALA A 118 -1.12 11.37 -11.86
C ALA A 118 -1.69 10.67 -13.10
N GLY A 119 -3.02 10.66 -13.30
CA GLY A 119 -3.70 10.02 -14.41
C GLY A 119 -3.70 8.49 -14.34
N VAL A 120 -3.53 7.90 -13.16
CA VAL A 120 -3.63 6.45 -12.94
C VAL A 120 -5.08 6.00 -13.21
N PRO A 121 -5.31 4.91 -13.95
CA PRO A 121 -6.65 4.47 -14.32
C PRO A 121 -7.43 3.89 -13.13
N ALA A 122 -8.77 3.88 -13.28
CA ALA A 122 -9.71 3.55 -12.21
C ALA A 122 -9.50 2.15 -11.61
N GLU A 123 -9.06 1.18 -12.41
CA GLU A 123 -8.79 -0.20 -11.99
C GLU A 123 -7.66 -0.26 -10.96
N VAL A 124 -6.61 0.56 -11.14
CA VAL A 124 -5.52 0.68 -10.17
C VAL A 124 -5.95 1.51 -8.96
N CYS A 125 -6.68 2.61 -9.18
CA CYS A 125 -7.25 3.41 -8.08
C CYS A 125 -8.17 2.56 -7.19
N HIS A 126 -8.92 1.61 -7.78
CA HIS A 126 -9.77 0.69 -7.03
C HIS A 126 -8.97 -0.20 -6.07
N ILE A 127 -7.80 -0.68 -6.46
CA ILE A 127 -6.90 -1.43 -5.57
C ILE A 127 -6.48 -0.54 -4.39
N ILE A 128 -6.06 0.69 -4.66
CA ILE A 128 -5.66 1.65 -3.61
C ILE A 128 -6.83 1.90 -2.64
N ALA A 129 -8.02 2.14 -3.17
CA ALA A 129 -9.22 2.41 -2.37
C ALA A 129 -9.63 1.22 -1.48
N THR A 130 -9.39 -0.01 -1.93
CA THR A 130 -10.01 -1.21 -1.36
C THR A 130 -9.04 -2.23 -0.75
N HIS A 131 -7.73 -2.01 -0.83
CA HIS A 131 -6.75 -2.93 -0.23
C HIS A 131 -6.87 -3.03 1.30
N ALA A 132 -7.36 -1.99 1.96
CA ALA A 132 -7.53 -1.92 3.41
C ALA A 132 -8.98 -2.23 3.85
N GLY A 133 -9.34 -1.82 5.07
CA GLY A 133 -10.65 -2.07 5.68
C GLY A 133 -11.82 -1.42 4.92
N GLU A 134 -11.57 -0.30 4.23
CA GLU A 134 -12.51 0.39 3.34
C GLU A 134 -13.09 -0.55 2.29
N GLY A 135 -12.28 -1.48 1.78
CA GLY A 135 -12.73 -2.48 0.82
C GLY A 135 -13.76 -3.47 1.35
N ASN A 136 -13.98 -3.55 2.67
CA ASN A 136 -15.02 -4.42 3.24
C ASN A 136 -16.45 -3.90 2.98
N MET A 137 -16.57 -2.63 2.60
CA MET A 137 -17.86 -2.00 2.30
C MET A 137 -18.24 -2.09 0.82
N VAL A 138 -17.35 -2.62 -0.03
CA VAL A 138 -17.54 -2.70 -1.48
C VAL A 138 -17.04 -4.05 -2.01
N LYS A 139 -17.21 -4.31 -3.31
CA LYS A 139 -16.61 -5.48 -3.95
C LYS A 139 -15.20 -5.14 -4.41
N ARG A 140 -14.24 -6.03 -4.11
CA ARG A 140 -12.87 -5.98 -4.62
C ARG A 140 -12.79 -6.67 -5.99
N THR A 141 -11.96 -6.15 -6.89
CA THR A 141 -11.50 -6.89 -8.06
C THR A 141 -10.60 -8.06 -7.66
N THR A 142 -10.31 -8.97 -8.59
CA THR A 142 -9.36 -10.07 -8.38
C THR A 142 -8.02 -9.53 -7.89
N GLU A 143 -7.50 -8.50 -8.54
CA GLU A 143 -6.23 -7.86 -8.20
C GLU A 143 -6.27 -7.22 -6.81
N ALA A 144 -7.37 -6.54 -6.46
CA ALA A 144 -7.54 -5.95 -5.15
C ALA A 144 -7.61 -7.00 -4.04
N TYR A 145 -8.22 -8.18 -4.29
CA TYR A 145 -8.17 -9.30 -3.36
C TYR A 145 -6.73 -9.81 -3.15
N LEU A 146 -5.97 -9.98 -4.23
CA LEU A 146 -4.59 -10.43 -4.14
C LEU A 146 -3.73 -9.44 -3.35
N VAL A 147 -3.85 -8.12 -3.61
CA VAL A 147 -3.11 -7.09 -2.87
C VAL A 147 -3.55 -7.04 -1.41
N HIS A 148 -4.86 -7.05 -1.13
CA HIS A 148 -5.38 -7.09 0.24
C HIS A 148 -4.80 -8.27 1.03
N HIS A 149 -4.85 -9.48 0.46
CA HIS A 149 -4.34 -10.65 1.16
C HIS A 149 -2.82 -10.67 1.30
N ALA A 150 -2.08 -10.22 0.28
CA ALA A 150 -0.62 -10.10 0.36
C ALA A 150 -0.19 -9.11 1.46
N ASP A 151 -0.87 -7.96 1.57
CA ASP A 151 -0.64 -6.96 2.62
C ASP A 151 -1.01 -7.50 4.01
N PHE A 152 -2.23 -8.00 4.16
CA PHE A 152 -2.73 -8.42 5.47
C PHE A 152 -2.08 -9.72 5.97
N MET A 153 -1.64 -10.64 5.09
CA MET A 153 -0.91 -11.82 5.53
C MET A 153 0.49 -11.48 6.06
N THR A 154 1.09 -10.36 5.62
CA THR A 154 2.38 -9.86 6.14
C THR A 154 2.24 -8.80 7.23
N PHE A 155 1.02 -8.34 7.53
CA PHE A 155 0.71 -7.42 8.62
C PHE A 155 0.07 -8.09 9.84
N LEU A 156 -1.00 -8.87 9.66
CA LEU A 156 -1.78 -9.45 10.77
C LEU A 156 -0.95 -10.30 11.72
N PRO A 157 0.03 -11.11 11.26
CA PRO A 157 0.89 -11.85 12.20
C PRO A 157 1.75 -10.95 13.08
N PHE A 158 2.10 -9.72 12.66
CA PHE A 158 2.77 -8.77 13.56
C PHE A 158 1.83 -8.30 14.66
N LYS A 159 0.57 -8.07 14.32
CA LYS A 159 -0.43 -7.47 15.20
C LYS A 159 -1.07 -8.47 16.16
N ASP A 160 -1.54 -9.60 15.64
CA ASP A 160 -2.55 -10.44 16.31
C ASP A 160 -2.14 -11.92 16.43
N ARG A 161 -0.90 -12.31 16.07
CA ARG A 161 -0.48 -13.72 16.20
C ARG A 161 -0.53 -14.20 17.66
N LEU A 162 -0.86 -15.48 17.83
CA LEU A 162 -0.79 -16.16 19.12
C LEU A 162 0.63 -16.06 19.70
N LYS A 163 0.72 -15.67 20.98
CA LYS A 163 1.96 -15.66 21.78
C LYS A 163 1.75 -16.62 22.95
N ILE A 164 2.62 -17.61 23.04
CA ILE A 164 2.68 -18.60 24.14
C ILE A 164 4.01 -18.39 24.85
#